data_AF-A0A396ZPI2-F1
#
_entry.id   AF-A0A396ZPI2-F1
#
_cell.length_a   1.000
_cell.length_b   1.000
_cell.length_c   1.000
_cell.angle_alpha   90.00
_cell.angle_beta   90.00
_cell.angle_gamma   90.00
#
_symmetry.space_group_name_H-M   'P 1'
#
loop_
_entity.id
_entity.type
_entity.pdbx_description
1 polymer ?
#
loop_
_entity_poly.entity_id
_entity_poly.type
_entity_poly.pdbx_seq_one_letter_code
_entity_poly.pdbx_strand_id
1 'polypeptide(L)'
;MASIFFKQDTVEDSSLCGEPEPRHTGFLNGLYYIFYESRVRSVVAESVPLVIWLSGGPGCSSLVGMLFENGPCIVGEDSPATISLNVNSWTQAAHMVYIDQPRGTGFSPARSSLRSWSEATAVDDLVSFLDEFYIAFPTFASNELYIFGESYAGHYIPDLAHGLLLRNSRAFQNLKGIGIGNGLTSVEALFDTLGPFVKSVNNDILLTEANDYVESCEEAIQACQDPAIGGQGDCSKVGYTRKTLKVTR
;
A
#
# COMPACT_ATOMS: atom_id res chain seq x y z
N MET A 1 -16.36 -5.48 -31.49
CA MET A 1 -15.96 -4.10 -31.16
C MET A 1 -16.45 -3.80 -29.75
N ALA A 2 -15.60 -4.01 -28.75
CA ALA A 2 -15.94 -3.68 -27.36
C ALA A 2 -15.60 -2.20 -27.14
N SER A 3 -16.62 -1.37 -26.94
CA SER A 3 -16.47 0.02 -26.56
C SER A 3 -15.89 0.07 -25.15
N ILE A 4 -14.64 0.50 -25.02
CA ILE A 4 -14.04 0.85 -23.73
C ILE A 4 -14.75 2.12 -23.27
N PHE A 5 -15.65 1.99 -22.30
CA PHE A 5 -16.21 3.14 -21.59
C PHE A 5 -15.11 3.69 -20.68
N PHE A 6 -14.34 4.66 -21.16
CA PHE A 6 -13.62 5.58 -20.28
C PHE A 6 -14.68 6.38 -19.53
N LYS A 7 -14.87 6.08 -18.24
CA LYS A 7 -15.61 6.97 -17.36
C LYS A 7 -14.76 8.23 -17.26
N GLN A 8 -15.31 9.35 -17.70
CA GLN A 8 -14.62 10.62 -17.88
C GLN A 8 -13.96 11.05 -16.55
N ASP A 9 -12.64 11.27 -16.54
CA ASP A 9 -11.95 11.85 -15.40
C ASP A 9 -12.53 13.25 -15.15
N THR A 10 -12.93 13.52 -13.91
CA THR A 10 -13.52 14.81 -13.52
C THR A 10 -12.53 15.60 -12.70
N VAL A 11 -12.13 16.77 -13.21
CA VAL A 11 -11.53 17.81 -12.38
C VAL A 11 -12.62 18.28 -11.41
N GLU A 12 -12.44 18.05 -10.12
CA GLU A 12 -13.40 18.51 -9.12
C GLU A 12 -13.02 19.93 -8.66
N ASP A 13 -13.78 20.93 -9.13
CA ASP A 13 -13.57 22.35 -8.79
C ASP A 13 -13.90 22.68 -7.31
N SER A 14 -14.51 21.76 -6.57
CA SER A 14 -14.74 21.92 -5.13
C SER A 14 -13.59 21.34 -4.33
N SER A 15 -12.86 22.23 -3.67
CA SER A 15 -11.86 21.91 -2.66
C SER A 15 -12.50 21.20 -1.45
N LEU A 16 -11.80 20.21 -0.89
CA LEU A 16 -12.24 19.49 0.31
C LEU A 16 -11.95 20.27 1.60
N CYS A 17 -10.82 20.98 1.69
CA CYS A 17 -10.34 21.61 2.92
C CYS A 17 -9.69 23.00 2.72
N GLY A 18 -9.93 23.63 1.58
CA GLY A 18 -9.26 24.86 1.12
C GLY A 18 -7.94 24.61 0.38
N GLU A 19 -7.66 23.38 -0.06
CA GLU A 19 -6.45 23.04 -0.81
C GLU A 19 -6.39 23.75 -2.17
N PRO A 20 -5.23 24.35 -2.52
CA PRO A 20 -5.08 25.09 -3.77
C PRO A 20 -4.74 24.22 -5.00
N GLU A 21 -4.26 22.98 -4.78
CA GLU A 21 -3.86 22.08 -5.87
C GLU A 21 -5.06 21.49 -6.63
N PRO A 22 -4.96 21.34 -7.96
CA PRO A 22 -5.92 20.56 -8.74
C PRO A 22 -6.06 19.13 -8.23
N ARG A 23 -7.31 18.64 -8.20
CA ARG A 23 -7.69 17.28 -7.80
C ARG A 23 -8.45 16.59 -8.92
N HIS A 24 -8.05 15.38 -9.22
CA HIS A 24 -8.67 14.49 -10.19
C HIS A 24 -9.09 13.21 -9.48
N THR A 25 -10.30 12.72 -9.77
CA THR A 25 -10.79 11.44 -9.25
C THR A 25 -11.38 10.62 -10.40
N GLY A 26 -11.29 9.29 -10.29
CA GLY A 26 -11.76 8.44 -11.37
C GLY A 26 -11.52 6.96 -11.13
N PHE A 27 -11.68 6.18 -12.20
CA PHE A 27 -11.44 4.75 -12.19
C PHE A 27 -10.58 4.36 -13.40
N LEU A 28 -9.46 3.70 -13.16
CA LEU A 28 -8.58 3.14 -14.19
C LEU A 28 -8.33 1.67 -13.87
N ASN A 29 -8.44 0.80 -14.86
CA ASN A 29 -8.41 -0.65 -14.71
C ASN A 29 -9.25 -1.16 -13.52
N GLY A 30 -10.42 -0.55 -13.28
CA GLY A 30 -11.31 -0.91 -12.16
C GLY A 30 -10.76 -0.63 -10.76
N LEU A 31 -9.70 0.18 -10.63
CA LEU A 31 -9.23 0.76 -9.38
C LEU A 31 -9.63 2.22 -9.31
N TYR A 32 -10.22 2.63 -8.20
CA TYR A 32 -10.48 4.02 -7.86
C TYR A 32 -9.18 4.72 -7.47
N TYR A 33 -9.04 5.96 -7.89
CA TYR A 33 -7.91 6.79 -7.50
C TYR A 33 -8.35 8.22 -7.16
N ILE A 34 -7.53 8.87 -6.33
CA ILE A 34 -7.50 10.32 -6.20
C ILE A 34 -6.09 10.78 -6.54
N PHE A 35 -5.98 11.70 -7.49
CA PHE A 35 -4.73 12.30 -7.93
C PHE A 35 -4.75 13.79 -7.60
N TYR A 36 -3.78 14.22 -6.80
CA TYR A 36 -3.49 15.62 -6.54
C TYR A 36 -2.23 16.06 -7.27
N GLU A 37 -2.33 17.19 -7.96
CA GLU A 37 -1.15 17.85 -8.46
C GLU A 37 -0.34 18.49 -7.31
N SER A 38 0.93 18.80 -7.59
CA SER A 38 1.80 19.40 -6.59
C SER A 38 1.43 20.86 -6.33
N ARG A 39 1.61 21.29 -5.07
CA ARG A 39 1.60 22.71 -4.67
C ARG A 39 2.82 23.47 -5.18
N VAL A 40 3.85 22.77 -5.61
CA VAL A 40 5.07 23.39 -6.16
C VAL A 40 4.67 24.17 -7.41
N ARG A 41 4.79 25.51 -7.33
CA ARG A 41 4.68 26.39 -8.49
C ARG A 41 5.95 26.30 -9.32
N SER A 42 6.19 25.14 -9.93
CA SER A 42 7.24 24.99 -10.93
C SER A 42 6.73 25.46 -12.28
N VAL A 43 7.59 26.12 -13.05
CA VAL A 43 7.29 26.53 -14.44
C VAL A 43 7.22 25.30 -15.36
N VAL A 44 7.76 24.15 -14.91
CA VAL A 44 7.82 22.89 -15.67
C VAL A 44 7.28 21.75 -14.81
N ALA A 45 6.05 21.29 -15.09
CA ALA A 45 5.41 20.19 -14.35
C ALA A 45 6.26 18.91 -14.33
N GLU A 46 7.04 18.67 -15.38
CA GLU A 46 7.90 17.48 -15.56
C GLU A 46 9.08 17.43 -14.57
N SER A 47 9.41 18.56 -13.94
CA SER A 47 10.48 18.65 -12.92
C SER A 47 10.06 18.18 -11.53
N VAL A 48 8.76 17.99 -11.30
CA VAL A 48 8.21 17.57 -10.01
C VAL A 48 7.96 16.06 -10.05
N PRO A 49 8.39 15.26 -9.06
CA PRO A 49 8.18 13.82 -9.08
C PRO A 49 6.70 13.44 -9.00
N LEU A 50 6.36 12.29 -9.57
CA LEU A 50 5.08 11.60 -9.41
C LEU A 50 5.24 10.50 -8.36
N VAL A 51 4.42 10.53 -7.32
CA VAL A 51 4.42 9.57 -6.22
C VAL A 51 3.11 8.81 -6.22
N ILE A 52 3.21 7.49 -6.26
CA ILE A 52 2.09 6.57 -5.99
C ILE A 52 2.11 6.24 -4.50
N TRP A 53 0.98 6.38 -3.82
CA TRP A 53 0.80 5.96 -2.43
C TRP A 53 -0.12 4.74 -2.34
N LEU A 54 0.36 3.69 -1.65
CA LEU A 54 -0.36 2.45 -1.39
C LEU A 54 -0.47 2.17 0.11
N SER A 55 -1.69 2.15 0.66
CA SER A 55 -1.92 1.61 2.01
C SER A 55 -1.94 0.07 2.00
N GLY A 56 -1.71 -0.53 3.17
CA GLY A 56 -1.64 -1.97 3.37
C GLY A 56 -2.96 -2.65 3.71
N GLY A 57 -3.01 -3.34 4.85
CA GLY A 57 -4.17 -4.11 5.34
C GLY A 57 -3.91 -5.61 5.38
N PRO A 58 -4.05 -6.36 4.28
CA PRO A 58 -4.45 -5.97 2.92
C PRO A 58 -5.90 -5.45 2.83
N GLY A 59 -6.18 -4.53 1.89
CA GLY A 59 -7.53 -4.02 1.62
C GLY A 59 -7.93 -2.78 2.41
N CYS A 60 -6.96 -2.08 3.03
CA CYS A 60 -7.19 -0.75 3.58
C CYS A 60 -7.17 0.28 2.44
N SER A 61 -8.14 1.20 2.44
CA SER A 61 -8.18 2.28 1.46
C SER A 61 -6.96 3.19 1.59
N SER A 62 -6.35 3.54 0.46
CA SER A 62 -5.24 4.51 0.42
C SER A 62 -5.70 5.93 0.76
N LEU A 63 -7.01 6.16 0.80
CA LEU A 63 -7.57 7.41 1.28
C LEU A 63 -7.43 7.59 2.79
N VAL A 64 -7.17 6.51 3.54
CA VAL A 64 -6.79 6.61 4.95
C VAL A 64 -5.46 7.36 5.04
N GLY A 65 -4.43 6.93 4.28
CA GLY A 65 -3.17 7.67 4.25
C GLY A 65 -3.30 9.09 3.68
N MET A 66 -4.19 9.27 2.70
CA MET A 66 -4.50 10.60 2.19
C MET A 66 -5.08 11.54 3.28
N LEU A 67 -6.03 11.07 4.10
CA LEU A 67 -6.78 11.90 5.04
C LEU A 67 -6.19 11.98 6.45
N PHE A 68 -5.28 11.07 6.80
CA PHE A 68 -4.72 10.98 8.15
C PHE A 68 -3.19 11.06 8.20
N GLU A 69 -2.51 11.03 7.05
CA GLU A 69 -1.05 10.98 7.02
C GLU A 69 -0.47 12.07 6.11
N ASN A 70 -0.43 11.83 4.81
CA ASN A 70 0.44 12.57 3.89
C ASN A 70 -0.31 13.39 2.82
N GLY A 71 -1.64 13.26 2.74
CA GLY A 71 -2.44 14.00 1.76
C GLY A 71 -2.73 15.46 2.12
N PRO A 72 -3.37 16.20 1.19
CA PRO A 72 -3.58 17.64 1.27
C PRO A 72 -4.44 18.10 2.43
N CYS A 73 -5.33 17.23 2.88
CA CYS A 73 -6.36 17.51 3.86
C CYS A 73 -6.25 16.49 5.00
N ILE A 74 -6.41 16.96 6.24
CA ILE A 74 -6.41 16.12 7.43
C ILE A 74 -7.77 16.20 8.12
N VAL A 75 -8.32 15.03 8.48
CA VAL A 75 -9.54 14.93 9.29
C VAL A 75 -9.15 15.03 10.77
N GLY A 76 -9.82 15.92 11.52
CA GLY A 76 -9.51 16.14 12.93
C GLY A 76 -9.84 14.93 13.80
N GLU A 77 -8.94 14.59 14.73
CA GLU A 77 -9.08 13.47 15.67
C GLU A 77 -10.33 13.59 16.57
N ASP A 78 -10.67 14.82 16.96
CA ASP A 78 -11.74 15.09 17.94
C ASP A 78 -13.11 15.37 17.31
N SER A 79 -13.18 15.58 15.99
CA SER A 79 -14.43 15.83 15.28
C SER A 79 -14.33 15.38 13.82
N PRO A 80 -14.94 14.24 13.45
CA PRO A 80 -14.98 13.79 12.06
C PRO A 80 -15.74 14.75 11.12
N ALA A 81 -16.35 15.82 11.66
CA ALA A 81 -17.00 16.89 10.90
C ALA A 81 -16.08 18.05 10.51
N THR A 82 -14.82 18.07 10.99
CA THR A 82 -13.84 19.11 10.64
C THR A 82 -12.71 18.52 9.81
N ILE A 83 -12.57 19.02 8.58
CA ILE A 83 -11.43 18.78 7.70
C ILE A 83 -10.63 20.07 7.57
N SER A 84 -9.30 19.97 7.58
CA SER A 84 -8.41 21.12 7.51
C SER A 84 -7.25 20.89 6.56
N LEU A 85 -6.64 21.97 6.08
CA LEU A 85 -5.47 21.89 5.22
C LEU A 85 -4.27 21.29 5.97
N ASN A 86 -3.68 20.24 5.42
CA ASN A 86 -2.43 19.68 5.92
C ASN A 86 -1.24 20.52 5.42
N VAL A 87 -0.64 21.28 6.34
CA VAL A 87 0.56 22.10 6.06
C VAL A 87 1.83 21.28 5.86
N ASN A 88 1.80 19.98 6.17
CA ASN A 88 2.90 19.04 5.98
C ASN A 88 2.61 18.02 4.86
N SER A 89 1.61 18.31 4.00
CA SER A 89 1.26 17.41 2.91
C SER A 89 2.44 17.17 1.96
N TRP A 90 2.54 15.95 1.46
CA TRP A 90 3.53 15.56 0.45
C TRP A 90 3.28 16.22 -0.91
N THR A 91 2.09 16.82 -1.15
CA THR A 91 1.87 17.64 -2.35
C THR A 91 2.78 18.87 -2.41
N GLN A 92 3.44 19.24 -1.32
CA GLN A 92 4.49 20.26 -1.30
C GLN A 92 5.79 19.85 -2.00
N ALA A 93 5.96 18.56 -2.31
CA ALA A 93 7.16 18.04 -2.95
C ALA A 93 6.88 17.20 -4.20
N ALA A 94 5.66 16.64 -4.35
CA ALA A 94 5.33 15.73 -5.43
C ALA A 94 3.89 15.88 -5.92
N HIS A 95 3.64 15.37 -7.13
CA HIS A 95 2.33 14.95 -7.59
C HIS A 95 1.95 13.65 -6.86
N MET A 96 0.80 13.59 -6.20
CA MET A 96 0.42 12.46 -5.32
C MET A 96 -0.79 11.70 -5.87
N VAL A 97 -0.64 10.41 -6.10
CA VAL A 97 -1.72 9.51 -6.57
C VAL A 97 -1.99 8.45 -5.51
N TYR A 98 -3.19 8.46 -4.96
CA TYR A 98 -3.67 7.49 -3.97
C TYR A 98 -4.56 6.47 -4.68
N ILE A 99 -4.25 5.18 -4.55
CA ILE A 99 -4.96 4.12 -5.28
C ILE A 99 -5.64 3.19 -4.28
N ASP A 100 -6.95 3.05 -4.38
CA ASP A 100 -7.67 2.02 -3.65
C ASP A 100 -7.45 0.67 -4.32
N GLN A 101 -6.63 -0.17 -3.70
CA GLN A 101 -6.26 -1.48 -4.22
C GLN A 101 -6.15 -2.46 -3.05
N PRO A 102 -6.38 -3.76 -3.28
CA PRO A 102 -6.84 -4.40 -4.52
C PRO A 102 -8.32 -4.11 -4.85
N ARG A 103 -8.83 -4.61 -5.98
CA ARG A 103 -10.27 -4.55 -6.33
C ARG A 103 -11.14 -5.05 -5.16
N GLY A 104 -12.08 -4.23 -4.68
CA GLY A 104 -12.89 -4.45 -3.48
C GLY A 104 -12.50 -3.58 -2.29
N THR A 105 -11.37 -2.85 -2.39
CA THR A 105 -10.88 -1.91 -1.38
C THR A 105 -11.49 -0.53 -1.56
N GLY A 106 -11.93 0.11 -0.48
CA GLY A 106 -12.46 1.47 -0.51
C GLY A 106 -13.55 1.64 -1.57
N PHE A 107 -13.31 2.52 -2.54
CA PHE A 107 -14.24 2.76 -3.65
C PHE A 107 -14.02 1.85 -4.87
N SER A 108 -12.94 1.07 -4.91
CA SER A 108 -12.66 0.13 -6.00
C SER A 108 -13.64 -1.05 -5.97
N PRO A 109 -14.41 -1.29 -7.05
CA PRO A 109 -15.37 -2.38 -7.08
C PRO A 109 -14.68 -3.75 -6.96
N ALA A 110 -15.29 -4.65 -6.19
CA ALA A 110 -14.83 -6.02 -6.07
C ALA A 110 -14.95 -6.77 -7.42
N ARG A 111 -14.08 -7.77 -7.62
CA ARG A 111 -14.27 -8.76 -8.67
C ARG A 111 -15.55 -9.56 -8.39
N SER A 112 -16.14 -10.17 -9.43
CA SER A 112 -17.37 -10.96 -9.31
C SER A 112 -17.26 -12.17 -8.36
N SER A 113 -16.03 -12.61 -8.04
CA SER A 113 -15.76 -13.67 -7.08
C SER A 113 -14.64 -13.27 -6.12
N LEU A 114 -14.86 -13.39 -4.81
CA LEU A 114 -13.82 -13.18 -3.79
C LEU A 114 -12.64 -14.17 -3.93
N ARG A 115 -12.85 -15.31 -4.60
CA ARG A 115 -11.78 -16.28 -4.91
C ARG A 115 -10.88 -15.87 -6.07
N SER A 116 -11.22 -14.80 -6.78
CA SER A 116 -10.44 -14.29 -7.92
C SER A 116 -9.41 -13.24 -7.53
N TRP A 117 -9.08 -13.16 -6.23
CA TRP A 117 -8.06 -12.29 -5.71
C TRP A 117 -6.84 -13.09 -5.25
N SER A 118 -5.67 -12.60 -5.63
CA SER A 118 -4.35 -12.91 -5.09
C SER A 118 -3.44 -11.68 -5.19
N GLU A 119 -2.32 -11.67 -4.49
CA GLU A 119 -1.30 -10.62 -4.60
C GLU A 119 -0.84 -10.40 -6.05
N ALA A 120 -0.59 -11.49 -6.79
CA ALA A 120 -0.25 -11.42 -8.21
C ALA A 120 -1.32 -10.69 -9.04
N THR A 121 -2.61 -10.95 -8.80
CA THR A 121 -3.68 -10.23 -9.52
C THR A 121 -3.77 -8.75 -9.12
N ALA A 122 -3.43 -8.41 -7.87
CA ALA A 122 -3.38 -7.01 -7.42
C ALA A 122 -2.24 -6.26 -8.11
N VAL A 123 -1.08 -6.91 -8.24
CA VAL A 123 0.09 -6.38 -8.96
C VAL A 123 -0.22 -6.20 -10.44
N ASP A 124 -0.83 -7.19 -11.09
CA ASP A 124 -1.26 -7.07 -12.49
C ASP A 124 -2.25 -5.91 -12.68
N ASP A 125 -3.17 -5.72 -11.74
CA ASP A 125 -4.11 -4.60 -11.77
C ASP A 125 -3.40 -3.24 -11.62
N LEU A 126 -2.40 -3.14 -10.74
CA LEU A 126 -1.62 -1.93 -10.50
C LEU A 126 -0.68 -1.58 -11.67
N VAL A 127 -0.07 -2.56 -12.31
CA VAL A 127 0.73 -2.32 -13.52
C VAL A 127 -0.16 -1.77 -14.63
N SER A 128 -1.33 -2.37 -14.83
CA SER A 128 -2.29 -1.93 -15.86
C SER A 128 -2.88 -0.55 -15.53
N PHE A 129 -3.10 -0.27 -14.24
CA PHE A 129 -3.49 1.07 -13.77
C PHE A 129 -2.46 2.13 -14.19
N LEU A 130 -1.16 1.89 -14.00
CA LEU A 130 -0.12 2.85 -14.37
C LEU A 130 -0.03 3.09 -15.89
N ASP A 131 -0.23 2.04 -16.69
CA ASP A 131 -0.31 2.18 -18.15
C ASP A 131 -1.51 3.06 -18.55
N GLU A 132 -2.69 2.81 -17.97
CA GLU A 132 -3.89 3.63 -18.21
C GLU A 132 -3.75 5.05 -17.66
N PHE A 133 -3.09 5.23 -16.51
CA PHE A 133 -2.83 6.53 -15.90
C PHE A 133 -2.03 7.43 -16.83
N TYR A 134 -0.96 6.92 -17.45
CA TYR A 134 -0.19 7.71 -18.41
C TYR A 134 -0.89 7.95 -19.76
N ILE A 135 -1.95 7.20 -20.07
CA ILE A 135 -2.82 7.49 -21.21
C ILE A 135 -3.77 8.65 -20.86
N ALA A 136 -4.33 8.63 -19.65
CA ALA A 136 -5.23 9.68 -19.15
C ALA A 136 -4.48 11.00 -18.86
N PHE A 137 -3.26 10.90 -18.32
CA PHE A 137 -2.43 12.01 -17.85
C PHE A 137 -1.07 12.04 -18.56
N PRO A 138 -1.03 12.21 -19.89
CA PRO A 138 0.18 12.03 -20.69
C PRO A 138 1.29 13.04 -20.36
N THR A 139 0.96 14.20 -19.82
CA THR A 139 1.91 15.22 -19.36
C THR A 139 2.75 14.77 -18.18
N PHE A 140 2.29 13.79 -17.41
CA PHE A 140 2.99 13.27 -16.22
C PHE A 140 3.86 12.04 -16.52
N ALA A 141 3.83 11.58 -17.76
CA ALA A 141 4.46 10.33 -18.16
C ALA A 141 5.98 10.45 -18.43
N SER A 142 6.57 11.63 -18.25
CA SER A 142 8.01 11.90 -18.24
C SER A 142 8.55 12.21 -16.84
N ASN A 143 7.66 12.41 -15.85
CA ASN A 143 8.05 12.71 -14.48
C ASN A 143 8.78 11.51 -13.85
N GLU A 144 9.74 11.79 -12.96
CA GLU A 144 10.34 10.76 -12.13
C GLU A 144 9.28 10.10 -11.27
N LEU A 145 9.19 8.77 -11.33
CA LEU A 145 8.21 7.97 -10.60
C LEU A 145 8.83 7.43 -9.31
N TYR A 146 8.09 7.56 -8.22
CA TYR A 146 8.37 6.88 -6.96
C TYR A 146 7.13 6.14 -6.47
N ILE A 147 7.32 5.00 -5.82
CA ILE A 147 6.23 4.21 -5.25
C ILE A 147 6.46 4.12 -3.74
N PHE A 148 5.53 4.69 -2.98
CA PHE A 148 5.55 4.73 -1.53
C PHE A 148 4.31 4.06 -0.95
N GLY A 149 4.42 3.65 0.31
CA GLY A 149 3.29 3.10 1.04
C GLY A 149 3.73 2.48 2.36
N GLU A 150 2.79 1.81 3.00
CA GLU A 150 3.00 1.31 4.36
C GLU A 150 2.34 -0.03 4.67
N SER A 151 2.76 -0.64 5.78
CA SER A 151 2.17 -1.88 6.30
C SER A 151 2.27 -3.01 5.26
N TYR A 152 1.16 -3.64 4.89
CA TYR A 152 1.12 -4.71 3.87
C TYR A 152 1.56 -4.25 2.46
N ALA A 153 1.67 -2.93 2.21
CA ALA A 153 2.32 -2.44 1.00
C ALA A 153 3.81 -2.82 0.92
N GLY A 154 4.40 -3.31 2.03
CA GLY A 154 5.70 -3.98 2.04
C GLY A 154 5.79 -5.22 1.15
N HIS A 155 4.65 -5.83 0.79
CA HIS A 155 4.54 -6.85 -0.26
C HIS A 155 4.21 -6.25 -1.63
N TYR A 156 3.22 -5.34 -1.69
CA TYR A 156 2.76 -4.77 -2.96
C TYR A 156 3.82 -3.97 -3.71
N ILE A 157 4.62 -3.17 -3.01
CA ILE A 157 5.53 -2.21 -3.64
C ILE A 157 6.72 -2.93 -4.34
N PRO A 158 7.43 -3.87 -3.68
CA PRO A 158 8.46 -4.65 -4.36
C PRO A 158 7.90 -5.44 -5.55
N ASP A 159 6.73 -6.07 -5.40
CA ASP A 159 6.12 -6.86 -6.47
C ASP A 159 5.64 -6.00 -7.63
N LEU A 160 5.11 -4.80 -7.38
CA LEU A 160 4.78 -3.83 -8.41
C LEU A 160 6.03 -3.39 -9.16
N ALA A 161 7.10 -3.00 -8.46
CA ALA A 161 8.35 -2.61 -9.09
C ALA A 161 8.93 -3.73 -9.97
N HIS A 162 8.86 -4.98 -9.49
CA HIS A 162 9.26 -6.16 -10.26
C HIS A 162 8.34 -6.42 -11.47
N GLY A 163 7.02 -6.29 -11.31
CA GLY A 163 6.06 -6.42 -12.40
C GLY A 163 6.27 -5.38 -13.51
N LEU A 164 6.57 -4.13 -13.14
CA LEU A 164 6.90 -3.06 -14.07
C LEU A 164 8.20 -3.38 -14.84
N LEU A 165 9.23 -3.88 -14.15
CA LEU A 165 10.49 -4.33 -14.76
C LEU A 165 10.25 -5.45 -15.78
N LEU A 166 9.55 -6.52 -15.39
CA LEU A 166 9.32 -7.68 -16.24
C LEU A 166 8.54 -7.36 -17.51
N ARG A 167 7.61 -6.40 -17.43
CA ARG A 167 6.84 -5.94 -18.58
C ARG A 167 7.55 -4.86 -19.40
N ASN A 168 8.74 -4.41 -18.96
CA ASN A 168 9.46 -3.27 -19.54
C ASN A 168 8.52 -2.05 -19.73
N SER A 169 7.70 -1.78 -18.71
CA SER A 169 6.65 -0.78 -18.81
C SER A 169 7.22 0.63 -18.96
N ARG A 170 6.40 1.57 -19.47
CA ARG A 170 6.80 2.98 -19.52
C ARG A 170 7.09 3.53 -18.11
N ALA A 171 6.31 3.10 -17.11
CA ALA A 171 6.52 3.47 -15.72
C ALA A 171 7.89 3.01 -15.20
N PHE A 172 8.36 1.82 -15.59
CA PHE A 172 9.66 1.31 -15.16
C PHE A 172 10.82 2.21 -15.61
N GLN A 173 10.75 2.79 -16.81
CA GLN A 173 11.80 3.69 -17.32
C GLN A 173 11.98 4.94 -16.45
N ASN A 174 10.90 5.38 -15.81
CA ASN A 174 10.89 6.56 -14.95
C ASN A 174 10.96 6.23 -13.46
N LEU A 175 10.88 4.96 -13.06
CA LEU A 175 10.95 4.55 -11.66
C LEU A 175 12.35 4.85 -11.08
N LYS A 176 12.42 5.76 -10.11
CA LYS A 176 13.67 6.18 -9.46
C LYS A 176 13.85 5.63 -8.06
N GLY A 177 12.77 5.25 -7.40
CA GLY A 177 12.85 4.67 -6.07
C GLY A 177 11.53 4.12 -5.55
N ILE A 178 11.66 3.29 -4.51
CA ILE A 178 10.55 2.81 -3.71
C ILE A 178 10.79 3.15 -2.24
N GLY A 179 9.71 3.38 -1.48
CA GLY A 179 9.78 3.61 -0.04
C GLY A 179 8.67 2.85 0.69
N ILE A 180 9.01 2.21 1.80
CA ILE A 180 8.10 1.34 2.54
C ILE A 180 8.16 1.74 4.02
N GLY A 181 7.10 2.37 4.52
CA GLY A 181 6.94 2.71 5.93
C GLY A 181 6.41 1.53 6.73
N ASN A 182 7.11 1.12 7.79
CA ASN A 182 6.64 0.08 8.72
C ASN A 182 6.09 -1.19 8.01
N GLY A 183 6.78 -1.61 6.94
CA GLY A 183 6.27 -2.63 6.03
C GLY A 183 6.38 -4.06 6.55
N LEU A 184 5.38 -4.88 6.23
CA LEU A 184 5.53 -6.34 6.26
C LEU A 184 6.20 -6.76 4.95
N THR A 185 7.51 -6.97 4.96
CA THR A 185 8.28 -7.39 3.77
C THR A 185 8.90 -8.78 3.93
N SER A 186 9.45 -9.06 5.12
CA SER A 186 9.86 -10.42 5.51
C SER A 186 9.10 -10.81 6.76
N VAL A 187 8.19 -11.78 6.62
CA VAL A 187 7.42 -12.34 7.73
C VAL A 187 8.36 -13.00 8.74
N GLU A 188 9.38 -13.71 8.25
CA GLU A 188 10.41 -14.32 9.08
C GLU A 188 11.14 -13.28 9.95
N ALA A 189 11.70 -12.24 9.32
CA ALA A 189 12.43 -11.20 10.04
C ALA A 189 11.53 -10.44 11.04
N LEU A 190 10.25 -10.27 10.73
CA LEU A 190 9.29 -9.69 11.68
C LEU A 190 9.17 -10.57 12.93
N PHE A 191 8.97 -11.88 12.77
CA PHE A 191 8.82 -12.78 13.92
C PHE A 191 10.12 -12.92 14.73
N ASP A 192 11.28 -12.92 14.07
CA ASP A 192 12.59 -12.92 14.75
C ASP A 192 12.81 -11.68 15.62
N THR A 193 12.23 -10.54 15.24
CA THR A 193 12.48 -9.25 15.91
C THR A 193 11.36 -8.85 16.86
N LEU A 194 10.15 -9.36 16.70
CA LEU A 194 8.98 -8.97 17.49
C LEU A 194 9.18 -9.28 18.98
N GLY A 195 9.64 -10.49 19.33
CA GLY A 195 9.90 -10.89 20.71
C GLY A 195 10.90 -9.96 21.42
N PRO A 196 12.12 -9.78 20.87
CA PRO A 196 13.09 -8.82 21.38
C PRO A 196 12.56 -7.38 21.48
N PHE A 197 11.80 -6.91 20.48
CA PHE A 197 11.21 -5.58 20.49
C PHE A 197 10.21 -5.42 21.65
N VAL A 198 9.25 -6.33 21.81
CA VAL A 198 8.25 -6.25 22.89
C VAL A 198 8.92 -6.33 24.27
N LYS A 199 9.94 -7.19 24.43
CA LYS A 199 10.74 -7.27 25.65
C LYS A 199 11.39 -5.92 25.99
N SER A 200 11.96 -5.25 24.99
CA SER A 200 12.65 -3.97 25.18
C SER A 200 11.71 -2.82 25.57
N VAL A 201 10.49 -2.78 25.05
CA VAL A 201 9.54 -1.69 25.32
C VAL A 201 8.72 -1.91 26.60
N ASN A 202 8.64 -3.15 27.07
CA ASN A 202 7.83 -3.52 28.24
C ASN A 202 8.65 -3.75 29.51
N ASN A 203 9.92 -3.32 29.58
CA ASN A 203 10.80 -3.47 30.77
C ASN A 203 10.81 -4.91 31.36
N ASP A 204 10.88 -5.93 30.50
CA ASP A 204 10.83 -7.36 30.92
C ASP A 204 9.51 -7.82 31.58
N ILE A 205 8.41 -7.05 31.50
CA ILE A 205 7.09 -7.37 32.11
C ILE A 205 6.28 -8.40 31.30
N LEU A 206 6.75 -8.82 30.11
CA LEU A 206 6.17 -9.99 29.44
C LEU A 206 6.37 -11.22 30.33
N LEU A 207 5.28 -11.60 31.00
CA LEU A 207 5.19 -12.73 31.91
C LEU A 207 5.75 -13.98 31.26
N THR A 208 6.39 -14.84 32.06
CA THR A 208 6.96 -16.16 31.70
C THR A 208 6.08 -17.01 30.78
N GLU A 209 4.76 -16.79 30.76
CA GLU A 209 3.82 -17.44 29.83
C GLU A 209 4.06 -17.10 28.35
N ALA A 210 4.66 -15.96 28.01
CA ALA A 210 4.94 -15.59 26.62
C ALA A 210 6.17 -16.30 26.03
N ASN A 211 7.15 -16.68 26.88
CA ASN A 211 8.40 -17.30 26.42
C ASN A 211 8.14 -18.68 25.79
N ASP A 212 7.30 -19.51 26.41
CA ASP A 212 6.93 -20.81 25.86
C ASP A 212 6.26 -20.70 24.49
N TYR A 213 5.49 -19.63 24.22
CA TYR A 213 4.88 -19.40 22.91
C TYR A 213 5.88 -18.88 21.88
N VAL A 214 6.83 -18.03 22.27
CA VAL A 214 7.88 -17.54 21.35
C VAL A 214 8.77 -18.69 20.91
N GLU A 215 9.24 -19.52 21.83
CA GLU A 215 10.03 -20.72 21.52
C GLU A 215 9.24 -21.68 20.61
N SER A 216 7.94 -21.83 20.86
CA SER A 216 7.04 -22.62 20.01
C SER A 216 6.97 -22.10 18.56
N CYS A 217 6.93 -20.77 18.38
CA CYS A 217 6.90 -20.15 17.06
C CYS A 217 8.24 -20.33 16.33
N GLU A 218 9.38 -20.17 17.03
CA GLU A 218 10.71 -20.35 16.45
C GLU A 218 10.92 -21.80 15.95
N GLU A 219 10.52 -22.80 16.74
CA GLU A 219 10.54 -24.21 16.32
C GLU A 219 9.68 -24.45 15.07
N ALA A 220 8.49 -23.85 15.01
CA ALA A 220 7.60 -23.99 13.87
C ALA A 220 8.17 -23.37 12.58
N ILE A 221 8.82 -22.19 12.71
CA ILE A 221 9.49 -21.50 11.60
C ILE A 221 10.64 -22.36 11.07
N GLN A 222 11.53 -22.83 11.97
CA GLN A 222 12.65 -23.69 11.60
C GLN A 222 12.19 -24.98 10.92
N ALA A 223 11.14 -25.62 11.45
CA ALA A 223 10.59 -26.85 10.87
C ALA A 223 9.97 -26.64 9.48
N CYS A 224 9.35 -25.48 9.21
CA CYS A 224 8.84 -25.18 7.86
C CYS A 224 9.96 -24.80 6.87
N GLN A 225 11.11 -24.32 7.37
CA GLN A 225 12.25 -23.98 6.53
C GLN A 225 13.20 -25.16 6.27
N ASP A 226 13.21 -26.18 7.13
CA ASP A 226 14.08 -27.35 6.99
C ASP A 226 13.68 -28.22 5.77
N PRO A 227 14.54 -28.35 4.74
CA PRO A 227 14.30 -29.23 3.60
C PRO A 227 14.08 -30.71 3.95
N ALA A 228 14.57 -31.15 5.12
CA ALA A 228 14.42 -32.53 5.60
C ALA A 228 13.07 -32.80 6.28
N ILE A 229 12.34 -31.77 6.73
CA ILE A 229 11.11 -31.88 7.54
C ILE A 229 9.89 -31.29 6.81
N GLY A 230 10.06 -30.21 6.04
CA GLY A 230 8.95 -29.50 5.39
C GLY A 230 9.32 -28.33 4.46
N GLY A 231 10.51 -28.33 3.86
CA GLY A 231 10.96 -27.22 3.00
C GLY A 231 10.21 -27.06 1.66
N GLN A 232 10.32 -25.85 1.10
CA GLN A 232 9.63 -25.32 -0.11
C GLN A 232 8.18 -24.81 0.11
N GLY A 233 7.88 -24.28 1.29
CA GLY A 233 6.58 -23.67 1.58
C GLY A 233 5.47 -24.67 1.92
N ASP A 234 5.82 -25.95 2.14
CA ASP A 234 4.89 -26.97 2.63
C ASP A 234 5.00 -27.12 4.16
N CYS A 235 4.41 -26.17 4.88
CA CYS A 235 4.32 -26.25 6.34
C CYS A 235 3.29 -27.31 6.82
N SER A 236 2.63 -28.07 5.94
CA SER A 236 1.56 -29.01 6.34
C SER A 236 2.06 -30.20 7.17
N LYS A 237 3.38 -30.43 7.16
CA LYS A 237 4.06 -31.48 7.92
C LYS A 237 4.53 -31.03 9.30
N VAL A 238 4.49 -29.73 9.58
CA VAL A 238 4.79 -29.19 10.91
C VAL A 238 3.59 -29.52 11.81
N GLY A 239 3.75 -30.52 12.67
CA GLY A 239 2.71 -31.01 13.58
C GLY A 239 2.38 -30.03 14.72
N TYR A 240 2.00 -28.79 14.41
CA TYR A 240 1.56 -27.80 15.38
C TYR A 240 0.07 -27.97 15.68
N THR A 241 -0.26 -28.69 16.75
CA THR A 241 -1.60 -28.64 17.34
C THR A 241 -1.74 -27.37 18.15
N ARG A 242 -2.69 -26.50 17.76
CA ARG A 242 -3.09 -25.28 18.49
C ARG A 242 -3.21 -25.60 19.99
N LYS A 243 -2.23 -25.20 20.82
CA LYS A 243 -2.45 -25.16 22.28
C LYS A 243 -3.49 -24.07 22.51
N THR A 244 -4.68 -24.46 22.97
CA THR A 244 -5.79 -23.55 23.22
C THR A 244 -5.39 -22.59 24.34
N LEU A 245 -5.19 -21.32 24.02
CA LEU A 245 -5.05 -20.24 25.00
C LEU A 245 -6.32 -20.17 25.86
N LYS A 246 -6.25 -20.64 27.10
CA LYS A 246 -7.21 -20.25 28.13
C LYS A 246 -6.76 -18.91 28.68
N VAL A 247 -7.28 -17.82 28.11
CA VAL A 247 -7.19 -16.50 28.74
C VAL A 247 -8.16 -16.52 29.92
N THR A 248 -7.66 -16.74 31.13
CA THR A 248 -8.42 -16.46 32.36
C THR A 248 -8.45 -14.95 32.55
N ARG A 249 -9.67 -14.39 32.59
CA ARG A 249 -9.95 -13.00 32.97
C ARG A 249 -9.61 -12.73 34.42
#